data_AF-X1RMX2-F1
#
_entry.id   AF-X1RMX2-F1
#
_cell.length_a   1.000
_cell.length_b   1.000
_cell.length_c   1.000
_cell.angle_alpha   90.00
_cell.angle_beta   90.00
_cell.angle_gamma   90.00
#
_symmetry.space_group_name_H-M   'P 1'
#
loop_
_entity.id
_entity.type
_entity.pdbx_description
1 polymer ?
#
loop_
_entity_poly.entity_id
_entity_poly.type
_entity_poly.pdbx_seq_one_letter_code
_entity_poly.pdbx_strand_id
1 'polypeptide(L)' 'VPGQGNLFASSILANYFINNGYIVGAVETIGAAQRGGSVVSHLRVSDSDIYSPLIPAGKVDMLMGFETLE' A
#
# COMPACT_ATOMS: atom_id res chain seq x y z
N VAL A 1 13.74 2.30 -11.46
CA VAL A 1 12.31 2.63 -11.66
C VAL A 1 11.76 2.97 -10.28
N PRO A 2 11.13 4.13 -10.07
CA PRO A 2 10.59 4.49 -8.75
C PRO A 2 9.52 3.48 -8.31
N GLY A 3 9.44 3.19 -7.00
CA GLY A 3 8.34 2.43 -6.40
C GLY A 3 8.28 0.92 -6.65
N GLN A 4 9.22 0.30 -7.37
CA GLN A 4 9.16 -1.15 -7.64
C GLN A 4 9.24 -2.01 -6.37
N GLY A 5 10.05 -1.61 -5.38
CA GLY A 5 10.15 -2.31 -4.10
C GLY A 5 8.85 -2.22 -3.30
N ASN A 6 8.27 -1.02 -3.23
CA ASN A 6 7.02 -0.76 -2.53
C ASN A 6 5.84 -1.56 -3.15
N LEU A 7 5.68 -1.51 -4.48
CA LEU A 7 4.66 -2.29 -5.19
C LEU A 7 4.81 -3.81 -4.96
N PHE A 8 6.05 -4.30 -4.95
CA PHE A 8 6.33 -5.71 -4.71
C PHE A 8 6.01 -6.13 -3.26
N ALA A 9 6.40 -5.31 -2.29
CA ALA A 9 6.10 -5.55 -0.87
C ALA A 9 4.59 -5.54 -0.61
N SER A 10 3.88 -4.53 -1.12
CA SER A 10 2.41 -4.43 -1.07
C SER A 10 1.75 -5.68 -1.65
N SER A 11 2.22 -6.16 -2.81
CA SER A 11 1.69 -7.36 -3.47
C SER A 11 1.94 -8.64 -2.67
N ILE A 12 3.12 -8.83 -2.07
CA ILE A 12 3.42 -9.99 -1.23
C ILE A 12 2.51 -10.01 -0.01
N LEU A 13 2.39 -8.87 0.68
CA LEU A 13 1.58 -8.77 1.90
C LEU A 13 0.11 -8.98 1.60
N ALA A 14 -0.42 -8.38 0.52
CA ALA A 14 -1.78 -8.59 0.08
C ALA A 14 -2.09 -10.08 -0.14
N ASN A 15 -1.23 -10.78 -0.89
CA ASN A 15 -1.39 -12.21 -1.13
C ASN A 15 -1.32 -13.03 0.16
N TYR A 16 -0.40 -12.68 1.06
CA TYR A 16 -0.31 -13.34 2.37
C TYR A 16 -1.64 -13.22 3.13
N PHE A 17 -2.21 -12.02 3.27
CA PHE A 17 -3.46 -11.83 4.02
C PHE A 17 -4.67 -12.48 3.34
N ILE A 18 -4.76 -12.41 2.01
CA ILE A 18 -5.81 -13.12 1.24
C ILE A 18 -5.74 -14.62 1.50
N ASN A 19 -4.54 -15.21 1.46
CA ASN A 19 -4.35 -16.65 1.71
C ASN A 19 -4.67 -17.06 3.16
N ASN A 20 -4.69 -16.10 4.10
CA ASN A 20 -5.12 -16.32 5.48
C ASN A 20 -6.61 -16.01 5.70
N GLY A 21 -7.39 -15.76 4.64
CA GLY A 21 -8.85 -15.57 4.72
C GLY A 21 -9.31 -14.13 5.01
N TYR A 22 -8.42 -13.14 4.94
CA TYR A 22 -8.78 -11.73 5.12
C TYR A 22 -9.26 -11.08 3.83
N ILE A 23 -10.08 -10.05 3.99
CA ILE A 23 -10.44 -9.11 2.92
C ILE A 23 -9.33 -8.06 2.84
N VAL A 24 -8.82 -7.83 1.62
CA VAL A 24 -7.73 -6.89 1.37
C VAL A 24 -8.16 -5.82 0.38
N GLY A 25 -7.96 -4.56 0.75
CA GLY A 25 -8.15 -3.40 -0.13
C GLY A 25 -6.81 -2.72 -0.36
N ALA A 26 -6.33 -2.73 -1.59
CA ALA A 26 -5.06 -2.11 -1.97
C ALA A 26 -5.27 -0.96 -2.97
N VAL A 27 -4.52 0.14 -2.81
CA VAL A 27 -4.48 1.23 -3.80
C VAL A 27 -3.12 1.92 -3.79
N GLU A 28 -2.68 2.27 -4.98
CA GLU A 28 -1.40 2.90 -5.21
C GLU A 28 -1.60 4.37 -5.56
N THR A 29 -0.99 5.26 -4.79
CA THR A 29 -0.95 6.69 -5.10
C THR A 29 0.38 7.00 -5.77
N ILE A 30 0.33 7.24 -7.07
CA ILE A 30 1.51 7.55 -7.88
C ILE A 30 1.59 9.07 -8.03
N GLY A 31 2.63 9.69 -7.46
CA GLY A 31 2.91 11.10 -7.68
C GLY A 31 3.17 11.37 -9.16
N ALA A 32 2.26 12.05 -9.85
CA ALA A 32 2.29 12.29 -11.30
C ALA A 32 3.36 13.32 -11.77
N ALA A 33 4.48 13.43 -11.06
CA ALA A 33 5.62 14.25 -11.47
C ALA A 33 6.73 13.35 -12.05
N GLN A 34 7.14 13.67 -13.28
CA GLN A 34 8.32 13.18 -14.01
C GLN A 34 9.43 12.57 -13.12
N ARG A 35 10.01 11.42 -13.52
CA ARG A 35 11.19 10.73 -12.94
C ARG A 35 11.59 11.22 -11.53
N GLY A 36 11.04 10.59 -10.49
CA GLY A 36 11.37 10.91 -9.09
C GLY A 36 10.17 11.18 -8.19
N GLY A 37 8.93 11.05 -8.68
CA GLY A 37 7.74 11.05 -7.82
C GLY A 37 7.71 9.85 -6.87
N SER A 38 7.32 10.10 -5.62
CA SER A 38 7.09 9.05 -4.61
C SER A 38 5.85 8.22 -4.99
N VAL A 39 5.90 6.93 -4.69
CA VAL A 39 4.80 5.98 -4.85
C VAL A 39 4.41 5.54 -3.45
N VAL A 40 3.15 5.75 -3.07
CA VAL A 40 2.63 5.33 -1.76
C VAL A 40 1.65 4.19 -1.96
N SER A 41 1.92 3.06 -1.31
CA SER A 41 1.05 1.89 -1.32
C SER A 41 0.18 1.87 -0.07
N HIS A 42 -1.13 1.91 -0.26
CA HIS A 42 -2.09 1.71 0.82
C HIS A 42 -2.57 0.27 0.81
N LEU A 43 -2.39 -0.43 1.93
CA LEU A 43 -2.87 -1.78 2.13
C LEU A 43 -3.77 -1.83 3.36
N ARG A 44 -5.07 -2.05 3.17
CA ARG A 44 -6.03 -2.32 4.23
C ARG A 44 -6.32 -3.81 4.31
N VAL A 45 -6.34 -4.34 5.52
CA VAL A 45 -6.65 -5.73 5.82
C VAL A 45 -7.76 -5.74 6.86
N SER A 46 -8.80 -6.52 6.61
CA SER A 46 -9.98 -6.56 7.47
C SER A 46 -10.59 -7.96 7.48
N ASP A 47 -11.22 -8.33 8.59
CA ASP A 47 -12.09 -9.49 8.73
C ASP A 47 -13.51 -9.24 8.18
N SER A 48 -13.81 -7.98 7.83
CA SER A 48 -15.08 -7.47 7.35
C SER A 48 -14.92 -6.60 6.10
N ASP A 49 -16.04 -6.27 5.45
CA ASP A 49 -16.06 -5.54 4.18
C ASP A 49 -15.27 -4.22 4.23
N ILE A 50 -14.50 -3.96 3.17
CA ILE A 50 -13.72 -2.72 3.01
C ILE A 50 -14.45 -1.80 2.04
N TYR A 51 -14.95 -0.67 2.56
CA TYR A 51 -15.67 0.34 1.76
C TYR A 51 -14.78 1.37 1.06
N SER A 52 -13.49 1.44 1.43
CA SER A 52 -12.50 2.33 0.80
C SER A 52 -11.09 1.78 0.98
N PRO A 53 -10.25 1.76 -0.05
CA PRO A 53 -8.86 1.29 0.07
C PRO A 53 -7.89 2.38 0.56
N LEU A 54 -8.22 3.67 0.38
CA LEU A 54 -7.35 4.79 0.77
C LEU A 54 -7.32 4.95 2.29
N ILE A 55 -6.12 5.01 2.87
CA ILE A 55 -5.94 5.26 4.32
C ILE A 55 -5.80 6.77 4.54
N PRO A 56 -6.65 7.41 5.38
CA PRO A 56 -6.50 8.82 5.69
C PRO A 56 -5.17 9.13 6.38
N ALA A 57 -4.68 10.36 6.19
CA ALA A 57 -3.46 10.82 6.85
C ALA A 57 -3.53 10.64 8.37
N GLY A 58 -2.47 10.10 8.97
CA GLY A 58 -2.38 9.84 10.41
C GLY A 58 -3.28 8.72 10.94
N LYS A 59 -3.88 7.91 10.06
CA LYS A 59 -4.76 6.79 10.43
C LYS A 59 -4.18 5.41 10.07
N VAL A 60 -2.90 5.34 9.79
CA VAL A 60 -2.22 4.07 9.50
C VAL A 60 -1.75 3.44 10.81
N ASP A 61 -1.91 2.12 10.92
CA ASP A 61 -1.37 1.35 12.05
C ASP A 61 0.13 1.08 11.88
N MET A 62 0.61 0.99 10.64
CA MET A 62 2.00 0.73 10.29
C MET A 62 2.44 1.54 9.06
N LEU A 63 3.54 2.27 9.19
CA LEU A 63 4.20 2.97 8.08
C LEU A 63 5.51 2.25 7.73
N MET A 64 5.72 1.96 6.45
CA MET A 64 6.94 1.34 5.93
C MET A 64 7.52 2.22 4.83
N GLY A 65 8.83 2.48 4.88
CA GLY A 65 9.57 3.19 3.84
C GLY A 65 10.63 2.27 3.24
N PHE A 66 10.69 2.22 1.91
CA PHE A 66 11.64 1.41 1.14
C PHE A 66 12.76 2.25 0.52
N GLU A 67 12.66 3.58 0.64
CA GLU A 67 13.62 4.55 0.15
C GLU A 67 13.47 5.88 0.94
N THR A 68 14.45 6.78 0.88
CA THR A 68 14.51 7.96 1.77
C THR A 68 13.46 9.04 1.48
N LEU A 69 12.89 9.07 0.27
CA LEU A 69 11.82 9.97 -0.14
C LEU A 69 10.42 9.44 0.26
N GLU A 70 10.29 8.19 0.68
CA GLU A 70 9.09 7.61 1.31
C GLU A 70 9.06 7.88 2.83
#